data_AF-A0A0N5B925-F1
#
_entry.id   AF-A0A0N5B925-F1
#
_cell.length_a   1.000
_cell.length_b   1.000
_cell.length_c   1.000
_cell.angle_alpha   90.00
_cell.angle_beta   90.00
_cell.angle_gamma   90.00
#
_symmetry.space_group_name_H-M   'P 1'
#
loop_
_entity.id
_entity.type
_entity.pdbx_description
1 polymer ?
#
loop_
_entity_poly.entity_id
_entity_poly.type
_entity_poly.pdbx_seq_one_letter_code
_entity_poly.pdbx_strand_id
1 'polypeptide(L)'
;MSGKKYLTNKDTLENNHRLNINLRERCRMHDLNKALDDLRNIIPYSHQNSNRKLSKIATLILAKNHIVMQARTIEELRRVIIEQNQNLSLMQTLQTILLVQPPQGNNSDKP
;
A
#
# COMPACT_ATOMS: atom_id res chain seq x y z
N MET A 1 -11.73 -46.95 45.15
CA MET A 1 -10.61 -47.50 44.34
C MET A 1 -10.73 -46.94 42.93
N SER A 2 -9.86 -45.99 42.56
CA SER A 2 -9.89 -45.39 41.22
C SER A 2 -9.21 -46.31 40.22
N GLY A 3 -9.99 -46.90 39.31
CA GLY A 3 -9.49 -47.82 38.28
C GLY A 3 -8.58 -47.08 37.29
N LYS A 4 -7.32 -47.51 37.19
CA LYS A 4 -6.42 -47.12 36.10
C LYS A 4 -7.01 -47.66 34.79
N LYS A 5 -7.61 -46.78 33.97
CA LYS A 5 -7.93 -47.10 32.57
C LYS A 5 -6.61 -47.21 31.82
N TYR A 6 -6.24 -48.42 31.42
CA TYR A 6 -5.11 -48.61 30.51
C TYR A 6 -5.52 -48.10 29.13
N LEU A 7 -4.87 -47.02 28.65
CA LEU A 7 -5.06 -46.54 27.29
C LEU A 7 -4.56 -47.61 26.33
N THR A 8 -5.38 -47.94 25.34
CA THR A 8 -4.98 -48.88 24.30
C THR A 8 -3.94 -48.23 23.37
N ASN A 9 -3.14 -49.04 22.66
CA ASN A 9 -2.20 -48.53 21.66
C ASN A 9 -2.90 -47.69 20.57
N LYS A 10 -4.16 -48.02 20.26
CA LYS A 10 -5.00 -47.25 19.32
C LYS A 10 -5.32 -45.86 19.87
N ASP A 11 -5.71 -45.75 21.15
CA ASP A 11 -5.99 -44.46 21.80
C ASP A 11 -4.74 -43.57 21.84
N THR A 12 -3.57 -44.18 22.01
CA THR A 12 -2.28 -43.48 22.03
C THR A 12 -1.91 -42.95 20.64
N LEU A 13 -2.15 -43.74 19.58
CA LEU A 13 -1.91 -43.33 18.19
C LEU A 13 -2.87 -42.20 17.76
N GLU A 14 -4.16 -42.30 18.09
CA GLU A 14 -5.16 -41.27 17.81
C GLU A 14 -4.83 -39.96 18.56
N ASN A 15 -4.40 -40.05 19.82
CA ASN A 15 -3.94 -38.87 20.57
C ASN A 15 -2.69 -38.24 19.94
N ASN A 16 -1.71 -39.04 19.52
CA ASN A 16 -0.54 -38.53 18.80
C ASN A 16 -0.92 -37.86 17.47
N HIS A 17 -1.89 -38.40 16.74
CA HIS A 17 -2.39 -37.78 15.52
C HIS A 17 -3.05 -36.42 15.79
N ARG A 18 -3.92 -36.34 16.81
CA ARG A 18 -4.54 -35.08 17.24
C ARG A 18 -3.51 -34.03 17.67
N LEU A 19 -2.48 -34.45 18.42
CA LEU A 19 -1.39 -33.55 18.85
C LEU A 19 -0.59 -33.02 17.67
N ASN A 20 -0.26 -33.88 16.69
CA ASN A 20 0.44 -33.46 15.47
C ASN A 20 -0.38 -32.47 14.63
N ILE A 21 -1.70 -32.69 14.49
CA ILE A 21 -2.60 -31.74 13.83
C ILE A 21 -2.60 -30.40 14.55
N ASN A 22 -2.75 -30.40 15.87
CA ASN A 22 -2.77 -29.17 16.67
C ASN A 22 -1.44 -28.41 16.59
N LEU A 23 -0.31 -29.12 16.58
CA LEU A 23 1.00 -28.51 16.37
C LEU A 23 1.08 -27.84 15.01
N ARG A 24 0.70 -28.54 13.94
CA ARG A 24 0.70 -28.00 12.57
C ARG A 24 -0.15 -26.74 12.45
N GLU A 25 -1.35 -26.74 13.03
CA GLU A 25 -2.23 -25.56 12.97
C GLU A 25 -1.68 -24.38 13.77
N ARG A 26 -0.99 -24.63 14.90
CA ARG A 26 -0.28 -23.58 15.64
C ARG A 26 0.84 -22.97 14.82
N CYS A 27 1.64 -23.78 14.12
CA CYS A 27 2.68 -23.30 13.22
C CYS A 27 2.07 -22.46 12.08
N ARG A 28 1.02 -22.96 11.41
CA ARG A 28 0.29 -22.22 10.37
C ARG A 28 -0.21 -20.87 10.87
N MET A 29 -0.74 -20.84 12.09
CA MET A 29 -1.21 -19.59 12.71
C MET A 29 -0.08 -18.63 13.10
N HIS A 30 1.10 -19.14 13.45
CA HIS A 30 2.27 -18.32 13.71
C HIS A 30 2.72 -17.60 12.44
N ASP A 31 2.82 -18.32 11.32
CA ASP A 31 3.20 -17.76 10.02
C ASP A 31 2.19 -16.70 9.55
N LEU A 32 0.89 -16.99 9.72
CA LEU A 32 -0.17 -16.03 9.41
C LEU A 32 -0.06 -14.75 10.26
N ASN A 33 0.17 -14.90 11.56
CA ASN A 33 0.32 -13.74 12.45
C ASN A 33 1.59 -12.93 12.13
N LYS A 34 2.69 -13.60 11.72
CA LYS A 34 3.91 -12.94 11.26
C LYS A 34 3.64 -12.09 10.02
N ALA A 35 2.98 -12.65 9.00
CA ALA A 35 2.60 -11.90 7.81
C ALA A 35 1.68 -10.70 8.14
N LEU A 36 0.78 -10.85 9.11
CA LEU A 36 -0.10 -9.76 9.55
C LEU A 36 0.66 -8.67 10.34
N ASP A 37 1.72 -9.02 11.06
CA ASP A 37 2.61 -8.05 11.70
C ASP A 37 3.47 -7.31 10.66
N ASP A 38 3.98 -8.02 9.65
CA ASP A 38 4.66 -7.41 8.50
C ASP A 38 3.73 -6.40 7.78
N LEU A 39 2.44 -6.74 7.62
CA LEU A 39 1.42 -5.82 7.09
C LEU A 39 1.22 -4.58 7.98
N ARG A 40 1.27 -4.70 9.31
CA ARG A 40 1.13 -3.53 10.21
C ARG A 40 2.24 -2.52 10.01
N ASN A 41 3.47 -2.99 9.75
CA ASN A 41 4.64 -2.13 9.61
C ASN A 41 4.56 -1.22 8.38
N ILE A 42 3.82 -1.62 7.33
CA ILE A 42 3.67 -0.82 6.11
C ILE A 42 2.44 0.10 6.11
N ILE A 43 1.52 -0.07 7.07
CA ILE A 43 0.32 0.75 7.17
C ILE A 43 0.68 2.07 7.85
N PRO A 44 0.43 3.23 7.21
CA PRO A 44 0.63 4.51 7.87
C PRO A 44 -0.19 4.58 9.15
N TYR A 45 0.41 5.17 10.18
CA TYR A 45 -0.24 5.47 11.45
C TYR A 45 -0.58 4.25 12.33
N SER A 46 -0.14 3.06 11.96
CA SER A 46 -0.36 1.83 12.75
C SER A 46 0.28 1.86 14.14
N HIS A 47 1.23 2.77 14.38
CA HIS A 47 2.00 2.90 15.63
C HIS A 47 1.73 4.20 16.41
N GLN A 48 0.75 5.03 16.01
CA GLN A 48 0.61 6.39 16.55
C GLN A 48 0.24 6.49 18.04
N ASN A 49 -0.43 5.49 18.61
CA ASN A 49 -1.10 5.64 19.91
C ASN A 49 -0.52 4.78 21.05
N SER A 50 0.62 4.13 20.85
CA SER A 50 1.46 3.42 21.86
C SER A 50 2.24 2.29 21.18
N ASN A 51 3.13 1.62 21.93
CA ASN A 51 3.69 0.30 21.61
C ASN A 51 2.62 -0.82 21.48
N ARG A 52 1.32 -0.50 21.37
CA ARG A 52 0.22 -1.47 21.24
C ARG A 52 -0.04 -1.77 19.77
N LYS A 53 -0.07 -3.07 19.44
CA LYS A 53 -0.42 -3.57 18.12
C LYS A 53 -1.90 -3.35 17.81
N LEU A 54 -2.20 -2.94 16.58
CA LEU A 54 -3.57 -2.92 16.07
C LEU A 54 -4.21 -4.32 16.08
N SER A 55 -5.53 -4.37 16.29
CA SER A 55 -6.31 -5.61 16.13
C SER A 55 -6.22 -6.14 14.69
N LYS A 56 -6.51 -7.43 14.49
CA LYS A 56 -6.49 -8.05 13.15
C LYS A 56 -7.44 -7.34 12.20
N ILE A 57 -8.66 -7.06 12.66
CA ILE A 57 -9.68 -6.37 11.86
C ILE A 57 -9.28 -4.94 11.53
N ALA A 58 -8.75 -4.18 12.50
CA ALA A 58 -8.31 -2.80 12.26
C ALA A 58 -7.15 -2.76 11.25
N THR A 59 -6.21 -3.70 11.35
CA THR A 59 -5.09 -3.84 10.40
C THR A 59 -5.61 -4.03 8.98
N LEU A 60 -6.57 -4.95 8.76
CA LEU A 60 -7.13 -5.21 7.43
C LEU A 60 -7.92 -4.02 6.87
N ILE A 61 -8.70 -3.33 7.73
CA ILE A 61 -9.44 -2.14 7.33
C ILE A 61 -8.49 -1.03 6.87
N LEU A 62 -7.46 -0.74 7.67
CA LEU A 62 -6.50 0.30 7.33
C LEU A 62 -5.67 -0.06 6.10
N ALA A 63 -5.26 -1.32 5.93
CA ALA A 63 -4.57 -1.78 4.73
C ALA A 63 -5.41 -1.53 3.46
N LYS A 64 -6.69 -1.93 3.48
CA LYS A 64 -7.60 -1.70 2.36
C LYS A 64 -7.72 -0.21 2.04
N ASN A 65 -7.95 0.62 3.06
CA ASN A 65 -8.12 2.06 2.89
C ASN A 65 -6.83 2.71 2.36
N HIS A 66 -5.67 2.24 2.82
CA HIS A 66 -4.38 2.73 2.35
C HIS A 66 -4.17 2.45 0.86
N ILE A 67 -4.50 1.24 0.39
CA ILE A 67 -4.43 0.91 -1.06
C ILE A 67 -5.34 1.84 -1.87
N VAL A 68 -6.59 2.04 -1.44
CA VAL A 68 -7.54 2.91 -2.14
C VAL A 68 -7.05 4.36 -2.18
N MET A 69 -6.49 4.85 -1.06
CA MET A 69 -5.92 6.19 -0.97
C MET A 69 -4.74 6.34 -1.92
N GLN A 70 -3.79 5.40 -1.92
CA GLN A 70 -2.62 5.43 -2.81
C GLN A 70 -3.04 5.45 -4.28
N ALA A 71 -4.03 4.64 -4.68
CA ALA A 71 -4.54 4.63 -6.04
C ALA A 71 -5.13 5.99 -6.45
N ARG A 72 -5.90 6.64 -5.56
CA ARG A 72 -6.44 7.99 -5.80
C ARG A 72 -5.33 9.03 -5.89
N THR A 73 -4.34 8.97 -5.00
CA THR A 73 -3.20 9.88 -5.02
C THR A 73 -2.41 9.77 -6.32
N ILE A 74 -2.18 8.56 -6.83
CA ILE A 74 -1.49 8.36 -8.11
C ILE A 74 -2.27 9.00 -9.27
N GLU A 75 -3.59 8.83 -9.29
CA GLU A 75 -4.44 9.43 -10.33
C GLU A 75 -4.40 10.96 -10.28
N GLU A 76 -4.45 11.54 -9.07
CA GLU A 76 -4.36 12.99 -8.91
C GLU A 76 -3.00 13.54 -9.35
N LEU A 77 -1.90 12.86 -8.99
CA LEU A 77 -0.56 13.25 -9.42
C LEU A 77 -0.41 13.21 -10.96
N ARG A 78 -1.03 12.24 -11.63
CA ARG A 78 -1.05 12.20 -13.10
C ARG A 78 -1.78 13.40 -13.69
N ARG A 79 -2.93 13.78 -13.13
CA ARG A 79 -3.69 14.97 -13.57
C ARG A 79 -2.88 16.24 -13.41
N VAL A 80 -2.25 16.43 -12.25
CA VAL A 80 -1.38 17.58 -11.98
C VAL A 80 -0.23 17.66 -12.99
N ILE A 81 0.42 16.54 -13.31
CA ILE A 81 1.51 16.51 -14.30
C ILE A 81 1.00 16.91 -15.70
N ILE A 82 -0.17 16.41 -16.12
CA ILE A 82 -0.76 16.75 -17.42
C ILE A 82 -1.07 18.25 -17.49
N GLU A 83 -1.71 18.79 -16.46
CA GLU A 83 -2.03 20.22 -16.36
C GLU A 83 -0.76 21.09 -16.38
N GLN A 84 0.26 20.71 -15.61
CA GLN A 84 1.55 21.41 -15.61
C GLN A 84 2.21 21.41 -16.99
N ASN A 85 2.20 20.28 -17.69
CA ASN A 85 2.76 20.19 -19.04
C ASN A 85 1.99 21.06 -20.05
N GLN A 86 0.65 21.11 -19.94
CA GLN A 86 -0.17 22.00 -20.76
C GLN A 86 0.15 23.47 -20.48
N ASN A 87 0.25 23.86 -19.20
CA ASN A 87 0.60 25.21 -18.79
C ASN A 87 2.00 25.62 -19.28
N LEU A 88 2.98 24.73 -19.23
CA LEU A 88 4.32 24.97 -19.76
C LEU A 88 4.30 25.18 -21.28
N SER A 89 3.54 24.38 -22.02
CA SER A 89 3.37 24.54 -23.47
C SER A 89 2.72 25.88 -23.85
N LEU A 90 1.68 26.28 -23.10
CA LEU A 90 1.02 27.58 -23.28
C LEU A 90 1.99 28.74 -23.03
N MET A 91 2.79 28.67 -21.96
CA MET A 91 3.82 29.66 -21.65
C MET A 91 4.87 29.78 -22.77
N GLN A 92 5.35 28.66 -23.31
CA GLN A 92 6.29 28.65 -24.44
C GLN A 92 5.68 29.26 -25.71
N THR A 93 4.41 28.98 -25.97
CA THR A 93 3.67 29.55 -27.10
C THR A 93 3.54 31.07 -26.97
N LEU A 94 3.15 31.55 -25.78
CA LEU A 94 3.07 32.98 -25.51
C LEU A 94 4.42 33.67 -25.65
N GLN A 95 5.50 33.07 -25.13
CA GLN A 95 6.85 33.59 -25.29
C GLN A 95 7.24 33.69 -26.78
N THR A 96 6.87 32.70 -27.59
CA THR A 96 7.13 32.73 -29.04
C THR A 96 6.38 33.87 -29.72
N ILE A 97 5.09 34.05 -29.44
CA ILE A 97 4.27 35.13 -30.02
C ILE A 97 4.81 36.51 -29.63
N LEU A 98 5.19 36.69 -28.36
CA LEU A 98 5.74 37.95 -27.84
C LEU A 98 7.13 38.30 -28.40
N LEU A 99 7.91 37.30 -28.85
CA LEU A 99 9.25 37.49 -29.42
C LEU A 99 9.26 37.72 -30.94
N VAL A 100 8.13 37.51 -31.65
CA VAL A 100 8.02 37.89 -33.06
C VAL A 100 7.92 39.42 -33.15
N GLN A 101 9.06 40.09 -33.28
CA GLN A 101 9.08 41.52 -33.60
C GLN A 101 8.45 41.75 -34.97
N PRO A 102 7.58 42.76 -35.15
CA PRO A 102 7.16 43.18 -36.48
C PRO A 102 8.41 43.57 -37.28
N PRO A 103 8.44 43.28 -38.60
CA PRO A 103 9.59 43.63 -39.43
C PRO A 103 9.86 45.13 -39.31
N GLN A 104 11.06 45.48 -38.85
CA GLN A 104 11.53 46.86 -38.86
C GLN A 104 11.58 47.28 -40.32
N GLY A 105 10.60 48.08 -40.75
CA GLY A 105 10.52 48.60 -42.10
C GLY A 105 11.79 49.38 -42.41
N ASN A 106 12.59 48.87 -43.33
CA ASN A 106 13.76 49.56 -43.85
C ASN A 106 13.27 50.83 -44.57
N ASN A 107 13.35 51.97 -43.89
CA ASN A 107 13.09 53.30 -44.45
C ASN A 107 14.27 53.76 -45.31
N SER A 108 14.59 53.03 -46.37
CA SER A 108 15.68 53.37 -47.28
C SER A 108 15.26 53.38 -48.75
N ASP A 109 14.03 53.83 -49.02
CA ASP A 109 13.66 54.33 -50.35
C ASP A 109 12.89 55.64 -50.17
N LYS A 110 13.63 56.75 -50.13
CA LYS A 110 13.12 58.10 -50.41
C LYS A 110 13.90 58.63 -51.62
N PRO A 111 13.24 59.47 -52.42
CA PRO A 111 13.23 59.43 -53.89
C PRO A 111 14.58 59.75 -54.55
#